data_AF-A0AAF0QI25-F1
#
_entry.id   AF-A0AAF0QI25-F1
#
_cell.length_a   1.000
_cell.length_b   1.000
_cell.length_c   1.000
_cell.angle_alpha   90.00
_cell.angle_beta   90.00
_cell.angle_gamma   90.00
#
_symmetry.space_group_name_H-M   'P 1'
#
loop_
_entity.id
_entity.type
_entity.pdbx_description
1 polymer ?
#
loop_
_entity_poly.entity_id
_entity_poly.type
_entity_poly.pdbx_seq_one_letter_code
_entity_poly.pdbx_strand_id
1 'polypeptide(L)'
;MKGFEIPTALPWHLVDDVYISVNCGGQFHWLLAVVELKNRMIRVYDSSLGLRKKAIPHEIKMLSKMLPSYLMDSGFFEKTERTNFVDCDAYKDNNYCVK
;
A
#
# COMPACT_ATOMS: atom_id res chain seq x y z
N MET A 1 -11.59 14.51 24.22
CA MET A 1 -11.33 14.46 22.76
C MET A 1 -12.07 13.25 22.22
N LYS A 2 -13.02 13.43 21.29
CA LYS A 2 -13.55 12.30 20.51
C LYS A 2 -12.47 11.96 19.47
N GLY A 3 -11.94 10.75 19.53
CA GLY A 3 -10.95 10.28 18.56
C GLY A 3 -11.58 10.23 17.16
N PHE A 4 -10.79 10.57 16.15
CA PHE A 4 -11.18 10.26 14.78
C PHE A 4 -10.94 8.76 14.57
N GLU A 5 -12.02 8.01 14.34
CA GLU A 5 -11.92 6.62 13.91
C GLU A 5 -11.69 6.60 12.41
N ILE A 6 -10.51 6.14 12.00
CA ILE A 6 -10.23 5.89 10.58
C ILE A 6 -10.98 4.60 10.23
N PRO A 7 -11.86 4.60 9.22
CA PRO A 7 -12.53 3.38 8.77
C PRO A 7 -11.47 2.34 8.38
N THR A 8 -11.44 1.21 9.08
CA THR A 8 -10.46 0.13 8.87
C THR A 8 -10.68 -0.66 7.58
N ALA A 9 -11.78 -0.40 6.86
CA ALA A 9 -12.14 -1.10 5.63
C ALA A 9 -12.56 -0.12 4.52
N LEU A 10 -11.67 0.81 4.15
CA LEU A 10 -11.87 1.57 2.91
C LEU A 10 -11.78 0.60 1.71
N PRO A 11 -12.76 0.64 0.79
CA PRO A 11 -12.67 -0.14 -0.43
C PRO A 11 -11.41 0.21 -1.22
N TRP A 12 -10.64 -0.82 -1.56
CA TRP A 12 -9.36 -0.67 -2.26
C TRP A 12 -9.47 0.04 -3.62
N HIS A 13 -10.62 -0.04 -4.29
CA HIS A 13 -10.87 0.68 -5.55
C HIS A 13 -11.06 2.20 -5.37
N LEU A 14 -11.22 2.69 -4.13
CA LEU A 14 -11.28 4.12 -3.80
C LEU A 14 -9.93 4.68 -3.35
N VAL A 15 -8.89 3.85 -3.31
CA VAL A 15 -7.55 4.26 -2.91
C VAL A 15 -6.78 4.71 -4.15
N ASP A 16 -6.35 5.97 -4.16
CA ASP A 16 -5.51 6.50 -5.24
C ASP A 16 -4.02 6.16 -5.02
N ASP A 17 -3.56 6.26 -3.77
CA ASP A 17 -2.16 6.10 -3.38
C ASP A 17 -1.99 5.12 -2.21
N VAL A 18 -1.07 4.16 -2.36
CA VAL A 18 -0.68 3.21 -1.30
C VAL A 18 0.73 3.52 -0.83
N TYR A 19 0.90 3.72 0.48
CA TYR A 19 2.17 4.02 1.12
C TYR A 19 2.78 2.76 1.73
N ILE A 20 4.00 2.41 1.34
CA ILE A 20 4.71 1.20 1.78
C ILE A 20 6.07 1.63 2.35
N SER A 21 6.26 1.43 3.65
CA SER A 21 7.57 1.57 4.28
C SER A 21 8.44 0.36 3.97
N VAL A 22 9.56 0.56 3.28
CA VAL A 22 10.49 -0.49 2.87
C VAL A 22 11.73 -0.39 3.74
N ASN A 23 12.01 -1.44 4.51
CA ASN A 23 13.25 -1.56 5.27
C ASN A 23 14.36 -2.04 4.33
N CYS A 24 15.40 -1.24 4.14
CA CYS A 24 16.59 -1.67 3.41
C CYS A 24 17.54 -2.36 4.39
N GLY A 25 17.59 -3.70 4.30
CA GLY A 25 18.25 -4.55 5.28
C GLY A 25 19.73 -4.20 5.44
N GLY A 26 20.06 -3.50 6.53
CA GLY A 26 21.45 -3.25 6.93
C GLY A 26 21.76 -1.87 7.53
N GLN A 27 20.87 -0.87 7.45
CA GLN A 27 21.23 0.52 7.85
C GLN A 27 20.23 1.28 8.73
N PHE A 28 19.20 0.64 9.32
CA PHE A 28 18.05 1.38 9.89
C PHE A 28 17.52 2.42 8.89
N HIS A 29 17.61 2.08 7.60
CA HIS A 29 17.33 2.98 6.50
C HIS A 29 15.97 2.61 5.95
N TRP A 30 15.00 3.50 6.15
CA TRP A 30 13.64 3.34 5.66
C TRP A 30 13.45 4.16 4.40
N LEU A 31 13.00 3.47 3.35
CA LEU A 31 12.45 4.10 2.16
C LEU A 31 10.93 4.12 2.25
N LEU A 32 10.34 5.15 1.68
CA LEU A 32 8.90 5.22 1.48
C LEU A 32 8.61 5.02 -0.01
N ALA A 33 8.02 3.89 -0.35
CA ALA A 33 7.47 3.66 -1.68
C ALA A 33 6.01 4.10 -1.70
N VAL A 34 5.65 4.95 -2.66
CA VAL A 34 4.29 5.40 -2.92
C VAL A 34 3.84 4.78 -4.23
N VAL A 35 2.80 3.96 -4.18
CA VAL A 35 2.19 3.30 -5.33
C VAL A 35 0.99 4.14 -5.74
N GLU A 36 1.14 4.87 -6.84
CA GLU A 36 0.09 5.68 -7.44
C GLU A 36 -0.70 4.79 -8.38
N LEU A 37 -1.83 4.26 -7.89
CA LEU A 37 -2.62 3.24 -8.59
C LEU A 37 -3.21 3.78 -9.89
N LYS A 38 -3.68 5.03 -9.86
CA LYS A 38 -4.25 5.70 -11.03
C LYS A 38 -3.27 5.81 -12.20
N ASN A 39 -2.03 6.20 -11.92
CA ASN A 39 -0.98 6.38 -12.93
C ASN A 39 -0.10 5.13 -13.09
N ARG A 40 -0.39 4.05 -12.34
CA ARG A 40 0.36 2.78 -12.33
C ARG A 40 1.86 3.00 -12.10
N MET A 41 2.20 3.93 -11.20
CA MET A 41 3.57 4.37 -10.95
C MET A 41 4.00 4.03 -9.53
N ILE A 42 5.29 3.72 -9.35
CA ILE A 42 5.90 3.61 -8.02
C ILE A 42 6.92 4.74 -7.88
N ARG A 43 6.69 5.63 -6.90
CA ARG A 43 7.64 6.69 -6.51
C ARG A 43 8.35 6.26 -5.23
N VAL A 44 9.64 6.51 -5.15
CA VAL A 44 10.45 6.09 -4.00
C VAL A 44 11.09 7.32 -3.39
N TYR A 45 10.81 7.53 -2.11
CA TYR A 45 11.36 8.61 -1.32
C TYR A 45 12.38 8.02 -0.34
N ASP A 46 13.58 8.57 -0.41
CA ASP A 46 14.66 8.24 0.48
C ASP A 46 14.68 9.26 1.63
N SER A 47 14.50 8.78 2.87
CA SER A 47 14.52 9.61 4.08
C SER A 47 15.93 10.15 4.41
N SER A 48 16.97 9.64 3.76
CA SER A 48 18.34 10.12 3.93
C SER A 48 18.62 11.34 3.07
N LEU A 49 19.03 12.43 3.73
CA LEU A 49 19.45 13.72 3.16
C LEU A 49 20.79 13.67 2.39
N GLY A 50 21.08 12.56 1.69
CA GLY A 50 22.35 12.34 1.02
C GLY A 50 22.27 12.58 -0.48
N LEU A 51 22.86 13.69 -0.97
CA LEU A 51 23.04 14.09 -2.37
C LEU A 51 23.84 13.12 -3.27
N ARG A 52 23.95 11.84 -2.91
CA ARG A 52 24.59 10.81 -3.71
C ARG A 52 23.50 10.02 -4.42
N LYS A 53 23.63 9.81 -5.73
CA LYS A 53 22.86 8.79 -6.47
C LYS A 53 23.15 7.43 -5.82
N LYS A 54 22.40 7.08 -4.77
CA LYS A 54 22.45 5.76 -4.17
C LYS A 54 21.85 4.79 -5.19
N ALA A 55 22.50 3.65 -5.38
CA ALA A 55 21.92 2.57 -6.17
C ALA A 55 20.54 2.24 -5.61
N ILE A 56 19.58 1.99 -6.50
CA ILE A 56 18.23 1.57 -6.10
C ILE A 56 18.36 0.29 -5.25
N PRO A 57 17.85 0.25 -4.01
CA PRO A 57 17.97 -0.93 -3.17
C PRO A 57 17.31 -2.16 -3.78
N HIS A 58 17.82 -3.34 -3.41
CA HIS A 58 17.35 -4.61 -3.96
C HIS A 58 15.86 -4.83 -3.71
N GLU A 59 15.39 -4.47 -2.52
CA GLU A 59 13.99 -4.58 -2.09
C GLU A 59 13.06 -3.75 -2.99
N ILE A 60 13.45 -2.51 -3.32
CA ILE A 60 12.71 -1.65 -4.25
C ILE A 60 12.68 -2.23 -5.66
N LYS A 61 13.82 -2.77 -6.12
CA LYS A 61 13.91 -3.41 -7.45
C LYS A 61 13.02 -4.66 -7.55
N MET A 62 12.86 -5.39 -6.45
CA MET A 62 11.99 -6.56 -6.39
C MET A 62 10.51 -6.14 -6.35
N LEU A 63 10.18 -5.15 -5.51
CA LEU A 63 8.84 -4.56 -5.44
C LEU A 63 8.39 -3.97 -6.79
N SER A 64 9.27 -3.26 -7.51
CA SER A 64 8.94 -2.66 -8.80
C SER A 64 8.66 -3.67 -9.91
N LYS A 65 9.08 -4.92 -9.74
CA LYS A 65 8.77 -6.02 -10.66
C LYS A 65 7.53 -6.79 -10.22
N MET A 66 7.49 -7.18 -8.95
CA MET A 66 6.43 -8.06 -8.45
C MET A 66 5.09 -7.35 -8.34
N LEU A 67 5.07 -6.11 -7.83
CA LEU A 67 3.82 -5.42 -7.51
C LEU A 67 3.01 -5.09 -8.78
N PRO A 68 3.57 -4.52 -9.86
CA PRO A 68 2.80 -4.27 -11.08
C PRO A 68 2.27 -5.56 -11.70
N SER A 69 3.07 -6.63 -11.75
CA SER A 69 2.63 -7.94 -12.25
C SER A 69 1.48 -8.51 -11.42
N TYR A 70 1.59 -8.50 -10.10
CA TYR A 70 0.54 -8.98 -9.22
C TYR A 70 -0.76 -8.19 -9.37
N LEU A 71 -0.70 -6.85 -9.45
CA LEU A 71 -1.89 -6.01 -9.65
C LEU A 71 -2.56 -6.27 -11.00
N MET A 72 -1.77 -6.54 -12.04
CA MET A 72 -2.32 -6.94 -13.34
C MET A 72 -2.96 -8.33 -13.29
N ASP A 73 -2.24 -9.34 -12.80
CA ASP A 73 -2.69 -10.74 -12.78
C ASP A 73 -3.89 -10.97 -11.86
N SER A 74 -4.02 -10.17 -10.80
CA SER A 74 -5.17 -10.22 -9.89
C SER A 74 -6.47 -9.62 -10.47
N GLY A 75 -6.39 -8.99 -11.65
CA GLY A 75 -7.51 -8.25 -12.25
C GLY A 75 -7.89 -7.01 -11.45
N PHE A 76 -6.95 -6.43 -10.68
CA PHE A 76 -7.21 -5.29 -9.80
C PHE A 76 -7.84 -4.11 -10.54
N PHE A 77 -7.35 -3.82 -11.75
CA PHE A 77 -7.85 -2.72 -12.59
C PHE A 77 -9.14 -3.06 -13.35
N GLU A 78 -9.55 -4.32 -13.38
CA GLU A 78 -10.76 -4.78 -14.07
C GLU A 78 -11.96 -4.82 -13.13
N LYS A 79 -11.71 -5.08 -11.84
CA LYS A 79 -12.74 -5.08 -10.79
C LYS A 79 -13.08 -3.66 -10.37
N THR A 80 -14.06 -3.07 -11.04
CA THR A 80 -14.69 -1.79 -10.62
C THR A 80 -15.75 -1.99 -9.54
N GLU A 81 -16.17 -3.23 -9.29
CA GLU A 81 -17.17 -3.56 -8.28
C GLU A 81 -16.59 -3.46 -6.87
N ARG A 82 -17.40 -2.91 -5.97
CA ARG A 82 -17.05 -2.81 -4.55
C ARG A 82 -16.92 -4.22 -3.98
N THR A 83 -15.72 -4.57 -3.50
CA THR A 83 -15.54 -5.75 -2.64
C THR A 83 -16.49 -5.60 -1.46
N ASN A 84 -17.49 -6.48 -1.36
CA ASN A 84 -18.43 -6.46 -0.25
C ASN A 84 -17.70 -6.98 1.00
N PHE A 85 -17.16 -6.05 1.80
CA PHE A 85 -16.46 -6.39 3.04
C PHE A 85 -17.35 -7.12 4.06
N VAL A 86 -18.68 -7.02 3.93
CA VAL A 86 -19.65 -7.70 4.78
C VAL A 86 -19.52 -9.23 4.68
N ASP A 87 -19.11 -9.75 3.52
CA ASP A 87 -18.95 -11.19 3.30
C ASP A 87 -17.53 -11.69 3.56
N CYS A 88 -16.57 -10.80 3.85
CA CYS A 88 -15.18 -11.15 4.03
C CYS A 88 -14.94 -11.60 5.49
N ASP A 89 -14.85 -12.91 5.72
CA ASP A 89 -14.68 -13.49 7.06
C ASP A 89 -13.46 -12.93 7.83
N ALA A 90 -12.43 -12.45 7.11
CA ALA A 90 -11.26 -11.79 7.70
C ALA A 90 -11.57 -10.48 8.44
N TYR A 91 -12.74 -9.88 8.21
CA TYR A 91 -13.20 -8.63 8.84
C TYR A 91 -14.48 -8.82 9.66
N LYS A 92 -15.00 -10.06 9.78
CA LYS A 92 -16.18 -10.38 10.61
C LYS A 92 -15.86 -10.43 12.11
N ASP A 93 -14.59 -10.49 12.47
CA ASP A 93 -14.17 -10.36 13.87
C ASP A 93 -14.07 -8.89 14.26
N ASN A 94 -15.22 -8.31 14.63
CA ASN A 94 -15.49 -8.00 16.03
C ASN A 94 -16.85 -7.30 16.16
N ASN A 95 -17.69 -7.88 17.01
CA ASN A 95 -18.94 -7.31 17.53
C ASN A 95 -18.76 -5.85 17.99
N TYR A 96 -19.08 -4.88 17.14
CA TYR A 96 -19.40 -3.54 17.60
C TYR A 96 -20.90 -3.51 17.90
N CYS A 97 -21.24 -3.84 19.15
CA CYS A 97 -22.58 -3.68 19.68
C CYS A 97 -23.05 -2.23 19.48
N VAL A 98 -24.15 -2.10 18.74
CA VAL A 98 -25.02 -0.93 18.74
C VAL A 98 -25.67 -0.84 20.12
N LYS A 99 -25.36 0.23 20.87
CA LYS A 99 -26.26 0.83 21.86
C LYS A 99 -26.16 2.34 21.78
#